data_AF-Q7U3N2-F1
#
_entry.id   AF-Q7U3N2-F1
#
_cell.length_a   1.000
_cell.length_b   1.000
_cell.length_c   1.000
_cell.angle_alpha   90.00
_cell.angle_beta   90.00
_cell.angle_gamma   90.00
#
_symmetry.space_group_name_H-M   'P 1'
#
loop_
_entity.id
_entity.type
_entity.pdbx_description
1 polymer ?
#
loop_
_entity_poly.entity_id
_entity_poly.type
_entity_poly.pdbx_seq_one_letter_code
_entity_poly.pdbx_strand_id
1 'polypeptide(L)'
;MLPHQLADGEIEQGGLQASGISGIHAIHPLLREVRLDEPAASPMALDLNDPELEFSDLVYAYQSWVMAVINDEKLDGDDKLLTDDITEDALNSMRFLPGEVTSAIETSLARVYDVDADELAELLFPED
;
A
#
# COMPACT_ATOMS: atom_id res chain seq x y z
N MET A 1 -16.05 -44.70 -57.00
CA MET A 1 -16.22 -45.46 -55.74
C MET A 1 -17.07 -44.62 -54.78
N LEU A 2 -18.27 -45.10 -54.43
CA LEU A 2 -18.94 -44.83 -53.15
C LEU A 2 -18.63 -46.05 -52.24
N PRO A 3 -18.63 -46.01 -50.88
CA PRO A 3 -19.77 -45.62 -50.02
C PRO A 3 -19.32 -44.81 -48.75
N HIS A 4 -20.16 -44.16 -47.93
CA HIS A 4 -21.12 -44.77 -46.98
C HIS A 4 -22.19 -43.77 -46.53
N GLN A 5 -23.43 -44.23 -46.64
CA GLN A 5 -24.61 -43.81 -45.88
C GLN A 5 -24.51 -44.29 -44.43
N LEU A 6 -25.10 -43.54 -43.48
CA LEU A 6 -26.02 -43.97 -42.40
C LEU A 6 -26.84 -42.70 -42.04
N ALA A 7 -28.16 -42.59 -42.27
CA ALA A 7 -29.29 -43.20 -41.52
C ALA A 7 -29.17 -42.91 -40.00
N ASP A 8 -30.16 -42.47 -39.23
CA ASP A 8 -31.61 -42.55 -39.29
C ASP A 8 -32.14 -41.60 -38.18
N GLY A 9 -33.29 -40.95 -38.35
CA GLY A 9 -34.43 -41.35 -37.51
C GLY A 9 -34.84 -40.27 -36.51
N GLU A 10 -36.00 -39.67 -36.78
CA GLU A 10 -36.72 -38.74 -35.91
C GLU A 10 -37.10 -39.40 -34.57
N ILE A 11 -37.04 -38.63 -33.49
CA ILE A 11 -37.93 -38.78 -32.33
C ILE A 11 -38.58 -37.44 -32.02
N GLU A 12 -39.84 -37.29 -32.43
CA GLU A 12 -40.78 -36.40 -31.77
C GLU A 12 -40.93 -36.83 -30.30
N GLN A 13 -40.72 -35.91 -29.35
CA GLN A 13 -41.49 -35.89 -28.11
C GLN A 13 -41.76 -34.45 -27.66
N GLY A 14 -43.00 -34.03 -27.93
CA GLY A 14 -43.91 -33.40 -26.96
C GLY A 14 -43.31 -32.57 -25.83
N GLY A 15 -43.49 -31.26 -25.98
CA GLY A 15 -43.95 -30.30 -24.96
C GLY A 15 -43.58 -30.51 -23.50
N LEU A 16 -42.88 -29.51 -22.94
CA LEU A 16 -43.12 -29.03 -21.59
C LEU A 16 -42.81 -27.52 -21.54
N GLN A 17 -43.85 -26.74 -21.30
CA GLN A 17 -43.75 -25.35 -20.88
C GLN A 17 -43.23 -25.30 -19.45
N ALA A 18 -42.16 -24.55 -19.20
CA ALA A 18 -41.80 -24.01 -17.89
C ALA A 18 -40.82 -22.85 -18.14
N SER A 19 -41.34 -21.62 -18.15
CA SER A 19 -41.34 -20.69 -17.02
C SER A 19 -39.99 -20.00 -16.85
N GLY A 20 -39.97 -18.71 -17.19
CA GLY A 20 -38.84 -17.84 -16.95
C GLY A 20 -38.61 -17.63 -15.46
N ILE A 21 -37.36 -17.78 -15.06
CA ILE A 21 -36.77 -17.28 -13.81
C ILE A 21 -35.35 -16.83 -14.21
N SER A 22 -35.11 -15.55 -14.46
CA SER A 22 -34.88 -14.49 -13.47
C SER A 22 -33.90 -14.91 -12.39
N GLY A 23 -32.77 -14.20 -12.33
CA GLY A 23 -32.02 -14.01 -11.10
C GLY A 23 -30.86 -14.98 -10.88
N ILE A 24 -29.68 -14.53 -11.30
CA ILE A 24 -28.40 -15.04 -10.81
C ILE A 24 -28.39 -14.92 -9.28
N HIS A 25 -28.24 -16.04 -8.58
CA HIS A 25 -27.85 -16.07 -7.16
C HIS A 25 -26.84 -17.21 -6.96
N ALA A 26 -25.66 -17.05 -7.55
CA ALA A 26 -24.48 -17.72 -7.07
C ALA A 26 -24.05 -17.01 -5.78
N ILE A 27 -24.46 -17.56 -4.64
CA ILE A 27 -23.91 -17.16 -3.33
C ILE A 27 -22.48 -17.69 -3.29
N HIS A 28 -21.52 -16.80 -3.52
CA HIS A 28 -20.10 -17.09 -3.40
C HIS A 28 -19.71 -16.96 -1.92
N PRO A 29 -19.19 -18.00 -1.24
CA PRO A 29 -18.91 -17.96 0.19
C PRO A 29 -17.58 -17.24 0.55
N LEU A 30 -17.18 -16.21 -0.21
CA LEU A 30 -15.93 -15.46 0.06
C LEU A 30 -16.10 -13.94 0.19
N LEU A 31 -17.32 -13.44 0.34
CA LEU A 31 -17.50 -12.10 0.93
C LEU A 31 -17.44 -12.23 2.45
N ARG A 32 -16.22 -12.49 2.94
CA ARG A 32 -15.84 -12.08 4.29
C ARG A 32 -16.00 -10.57 4.29
N GLU A 33 -17.03 -10.08 4.96
CA GLU A 33 -17.16 -8.68 5.34
C GLU A 33 -15.87 -8.29 6.07
N VAL A 34 -14.93 -7.70 5.35
CA VAL A 34 -13.88 -6.90 5.95
C VAL A 34 -14.63 -5.69 6.48
N ARG A 35 -14.93 -5.74 7.77
CA ARG A 35 -15.43 -4.62 8.52
C ARG A 35 -14.42 -3.48 8.33
N LEU A 36 -14.76 -2.53 7.46
CA LEU A 36 -14.07 -1.25 7.32
C LEU A 36 -14.40 -0.42 8.57
N ASP A 37 -13.83 -0.84 9.69
CA ASP A 37 -13.67 -0.05 10.92
C ASP A 37 -12.16 0.15 11.12
N GLU A 38 -11.41 0.35 10.04
CA GLU A 38 -10.10 0.98 10.15
C GLU A 38 -10.39 2.47 10.38
N PRO A 39 -10.13 3.01 11.59
CA PRO A 39 -10.03 4.45 11.69
C PRO A 39 -8.96 4.88 10.69
N ALA A 40 -9.28 5.86 9.85
CA ALA A 40 -8.31 6.50 8.98
C ALA A 40 -7.02 6.68 9.78
N ALA A 41 -5.96 6.00 9.34
CA ALA A 41 -4.66 6.02 10.00
C ALA A 41 -4.29 7.49 10.20
N SER A 42 -4.52 7.98 11.42
CA SER A 42 -3.91 9.21 11.85
C SER A 42 -2.41 8.95 11.79
N PRO A 43 -1.56 9.92 11.42
CA PRO A 43 -0.13 9.75 11.57
C PRO A 43 0.09 9.25 12.99
N MET A 44 0.57 8.00 13.11
CA MET A 44 0.71 7.35 14.41
C MET A 44 1.85 8.06 15.11
N ALA A 45 1.50 9.10 15.85
CA ALA A 45 2.43 9.84 16.68
C ALA A 45 3.21 8.84 17.53
N LEU A 46 4.53 8.92 17.46
CA LEU A 46 5.43 7.93 18.02
C LEU A 46 5.41 8.04 19.55
N ASP A 47 4.82 7.07 20.24
CA ASP A 47 4.86 7.00 21.70
C ASP A 47 6.05 6.17 22.19
N LEU A 48 7.10 6.87 22.65
CA LEU A 48 8.30 6.23 23.21
C LEU A 48 8.06 5.47 24.53
N ASN A 49 6.91 5.66 25.18
CA ASN A 49 6.57 4.95 26.41
C ASN A 49 5.67 3.73 26.17
N ASP A 50 5.27 3.49 24.92
CA ASP A 50 4.44 2.34 24.58
C ASP A 50 5.24 1.04 24.77
N PRO A 51 4.79 0.11 25.65
CA PRO A 51 5.44 -1.18 25.82
C PRO A 51 5.39 -2.07 24.56
N GLU A 52 4.49 -1.79 23.62
CA GLU A 52 4.38 -2.50 22.34
C GLU A 52 5.19 -1.83 21.21
N LEU A 53 5.93 -0.75 21.50
CA LEU A 53 6.76 -0.07 20.51
C LEU A 53 7.82 -1.01 19.91
N GLU A 54 7.82 -1.14 18.59
CA GLU A 54 8.75 -1.97 17.85
C GLU A 54 9.85 -1.16 17.14
N PHE A 55 10.94 -1.84 16.78
CA PHE A 55 12.01 -1.22 15.99
C PHE A 55 11.51 -0.75 14.61
N SER A 56 10.52 -1.45 14.03
CA SER A 56 9.89 -1.05 12.77
C SER A 56 9.17 0.29 12.86
N ASP A 57 8.63 0.65 14.03
CA ASP A 57 7.94 1.93 14.20
C ASP A 57 8.94 3.09 14.18
N LEU A 58 10.12 2.89 14.79
CA LEU A 58 11.23 3.85 14.72
C LEU A 58 11.72 4.03 13.28
N VAL A 59 11.90 2.93 12.56
CA VAL A 59 12.29 2.94 11.14
C VAL A 59 11.23 3.64 10.30
N TYR A 60 9.95 3.35 10.53
CA TYR A 60 8.85 3.95 9.80
C TYR A 60 8.75 5.46 10.04
N ALA A 61 8.87 5.91 11.30
CA ALA A 61 8.88 7.33 11.65
C ALA A 61 9.99 8.08 10.89
N TYR A 62 11.21 7.53 10.92
CA TYR A 62 12.35 8.13 10.20
C TYR A 62 12.15 8.12 8.67
N GLN A 63 11.71 6.98 8.12
CA GLN A 63 11.45 6.82 6.70
C GLN A 63 10.37 7.79 6.20
N SER A 64 9.28 7.94 6.97
CA SER A 64 8.17 8.85 6.67
C SER A 64 8.66 10.29 6.55
N TRP A 65 9.51 10.72 7.48
CA TRP A 65 10.11 12.05 7.44
C TRP A 65 11.02 12.27 6.22
N VAL A 66 11.91 11.34 5.89
CA VAL A 66 12.76 11.46 4.68
C VAL A 66 11.91 11.54 3.41
N MET A 67 10.85 10.74 3.31
CA MET A 67 9.91 10.80 2.19
C MET A 67 9.17 12.13 2.13
N ALA A 68 8.75 12.67 3.28
CA ALA A 68 8.08 13.95 3.38
C ALA A 68 9.00 15.11 2.96
N VAL A 69 10.27 15.10 3.37
CA VAL A 69 11.28 16.09 2.94
C VAL A 69 11.50 16.01 1.43
N ILE A 70 11.67 14.82 0.87
CA ILE A 70 11.80 14.65 -0.60
C ILE A 70 10.55 15.18 -1.32
N ASN A 71 9.35 14.85 -0.84
CA ASN A 71 8.11 15.30 -1.46
C ASN A 71 8.03 16.84 -1.49
N ASP A 72 8.25 17.47 -0.35
CA ASP A 72 8.03 18.90 -0.17
C ASP A 72 9.14 19.75 -0.80
N GLU A 73 10.40 19.28 -0.76
CA GLU A 73 11.56 20.08 -1.17
C GLU A 73 12.11 19.70 -2.56
N LYS A 74 11.81 18.50 -3.08
CA LYS A 74 12.30 18.03 -4.40
C LYS A 74 11.23 17.78 -5.42
N LEU A 75 10.11 17.17 -5.04
CA LEU A 75 9.10 16.74 -6.00
C LEU A 75 8.05 17.82 -6.30
N ASP A 76 8.12 18.97 -5.63
CA ASP A 76 7.09 20.03 -5.68
C ASP A 76 5.68 19.44 -5.56
N GLY A 77 5.51 18.48 -4.63
CA GLY A 77 4.23 17.78 -4.47
C GLY A 77 3.09 18.75 -4.17
N ASP A 78 1.92 18.51 -4.77
CA ASP A 78 0.72 19.36 -4.53
C ASP A 78 0.30 19.37 -3.05
N ASP A 79 0.54 18.26 -2.34
CA ASP A 79 0.22 18.10 -0.93
C ASP A 79 1.48 18.25 -0.06
N LYS A 80 1.42 19.16 0.92
CA LYS A 80 2.42 19.30 1.99
C LYS A 80 2.39 18.05 2.87
N LEU A 81 3.45 17.24 2.82
CA LEU A 81 3.60 16.06 3.66
C LEU A 81 4.44 16.33 4.90
N LEU A 82 5.37 17.27 4.87
CA LEU A 82 6.21 17.56 6.03
C LEU A 82 5.40 18.32 7.09
N THR A 83 5.13 17.65 8.20
CA THR A 83 4.44 18.21 9.38
C THR A 83 5.35 18.23 10.60
N ASP A 84 4.98 19.04 11.59
CA ASP A 84 5.69 19.09 12.87
C ASP A 84 5.68 17.72 13.58
N ASP A 85 4.56 16.99 13.53
CA ASP A 85 4.43 15.66 14.13
C ASP A 85 5.41 14.65 13.49
N ILE A 86 5.47 14.59 12.14
CA ILE A 86 6.39 13.70 11.43
C ILE A 86 7.85 14.06 11.74
N THR A 87 8.14 15.35 11.86
CA THR A 87 9.48 15.83 12.20
C THR A 87 9.83 15.43 13.64
N GLU A 88 8.93 15.64 14.60
CA GLU A 88 9.14 15.27 16.00
C GLU A 88 9.31 13.76 16.17
N ASP A 89 8.50 12.95 15.51
CA ASP A 89 8.57 11.49 15.52
C ASP A 89 9.92 10.99 14.98
N ALA A 90 10.40 11.56 13.88
CA ALA A 90 11.70 11.22 13.33
C ALA A 90 12.86 11.65 14.23
N LEU A 91 12.83 12.85 14.81
CA LEU A 91 13.85 13.31 15.75
C LEU A 91 13.89 12.44 17.02
N ASN A 92 12.73 11.97 17.47
CA ASN A 92 12.63 11.03 18.57
C ASN A 92 13.19 9.65 18.19
N SER A 93 12.91 9.14 16.99
CA SER A 93 13.40 7.84 16.52
C SER A 93 14.92 7.82 16.28
N MET A 94 15.50 8.90 15.74
CA MET A 94 16.96 9.05 15.51
C MET A 94 17.79 8.83 16.78
N ARG A 95 17.22 9.05 17.97
CA ARG A 95 17.91 8.81 19.25
C ARG A 95 18.21 7.33 19.51
N PHE A 96 17.48 6.44 18.84
CA PHE A 96 17.56 5.00 19.01
C PHE A 96 18.06 4.28 17.75
N LEU A 97 17.92 4.89 16.58
CA LEU A 97 18.37 4.31 15.32
C LEU A 97 19.91 4.40 15.18
N PRO A 98 20.60 3.29 14.85
CA PRO A 98 21.99 3.33 14.45
C PRO A 98 22.18 4.17 13.17
N GLY A 99 23.29 4.89 13.06
CA GLY A 99 23.59 5.69 11.87
C GLY A 99 23.66 4.87 10.57
N GLU A 100 24.02 3.59 10.65
CA GLU A 100 23.98 2.69 9.49
C GLU A 100 22.55 2.45 9.00
N VAL A 101 21.57 2.44 9.90
CA VAL A 101 20.16 2.24 9.54
C VAL A 101 19.59 3.50 8.91
N THR A 102 19.83 4.68 9.52
CA THR A 102 19.38 5.95 8.93
C THR A 102 20.02 6.16 7.55
N SER A 103 21.34 5.98 7.44
CA SER A 103 22.05 6.11 6.17
C SER A 103 21.57 5.11 5.10
N ALA A 104 21.24 3.88 5.49
CA ALA A 104 20.67 2.91 4.57
C ALA A 104 19.28 3.32 4.08
N ILE A 105 18.44 3.89 4.95
CA ILE A 105 17.12 4.43 4.59
C ILE A 105 17.29 5.61 3.63
N GLU A 106 18.09 6.61 4.00
CA GLU A 106 18.39 7.80 3.19
C GLU A 106 18.89 7.40 1.80
N THR A 107 19.91 6.54 1.71
CA THR A 107 20.47 6.08 0.43
C THR A 107 19.46 5.29 -0.40
N SER A 108 18.62 4.48 0.25
CA SER A 108 17.60 3.70 -0.45
C SER A 108 16.52 4.60 -1.03
N LEU A 109 16.05 5.59 -0.26
CA LEU A 109 15.04 6.55 -0.70
C LEU A 109 15.59 7.50 -1.76
N ALA A 110 16.80 8.04 -1.60
CA ALA A 110 17.49 8.85 -2.60
C ALA A 110 17.49 8.15 -3.97
N ARG A 111 17.88 6.87 -4.00
CA ARG A 111 17.84 6.06 -5.24
C ARG A 111 16.44 5.86 -5.80
N VAL A 112 15.45 5.60 -4.95
CA VAL A 112 14.06 5.36 -5.38
C VAL A 112 13.44 6.61 -6.00
N TYR A 113 13.77 7.77 -5.46
CA TYR A 113 13.24 9.07 -5.89
C TYR A 113 14.15 9.83 -6.87
N ASP A 114 15.25 9.22 -7.31
CA ASP A 114 16.24 9.82 -8.23
C ASP A 114 16.80 11.16 -7.70
N VAL A 115 17.08 11.20 -6.40
CA VAL A 115 17.72 12.34 -5.70
C VAL A 115 19.16 11.97 -5.40
N ASP A 116 20.09 12.91 -5.58
CA ASP A 116 21.49 12.72 -5.20
C ASP A 116 21.63 12.57 -3.67
N ALA A 117 22.47 11.63 -3.20
CA ALA A 117 22.58 11.34 -1.77
C ALA A 117 23.15 12.51 -0.96
N ASP A 118 24.14 13.22 -1.52
CA ASP A 118 24.72 14.42 -0.89
C ASP A 118 23.69 15.55 -0.84
N GLU A 119 22.91 15.71 -1.90
CA GLU A 119 21.83 16.71 -1.97
C GLU A 119 20.71 16.40 -0.98
N LEU A 120 20.32 15.12 -0.83
CA LEU A 120 19.36 14.71 0.19
C LEU A 120 19.89 15.00 1.59
N ALA A 121 21.17 14.73 1.86
CA ALA A 121 21.77 15.01 3.16
C ALA A 121 21.71 16.52 3.51
N GLU A 122 21.97 17.40 2.53
CA GLU A 122 21.85 18.85 2.69
C GLU A 122 20.41 19.29 3.00
N LEU A 123 19.40 18.62 2.43
CA LEU A 123 17.99 18.88 2.75
C LEU A 123 17.58 18.39 4.14
N LEU A 124 18.05 17.21 4.53
CA LEU A 124 17.72 16.61 5.83
C LEU A 124 18.42 17.33 6.99
N PHE A 125 19.64 17.82 6.76
CA PHE A 125 20.50 18.44 7.77
C PHE A 125 21.12 19.72 7.22
N PRO A 126 20.33 20.81 7.06
CA PRO A 126 20.85 22.08 6.57
C PRO A 126 21.89 22.65 7.55
N GLU A 127 22.98 23.21 7.02
CA GLU A 127 23.94 23.96 7.83
C GLU A 127 23.31 25.30 8.25
N ASP A 128 23.27 25.59 9.57
CA ASP A 128 22.79 26.85 10.17
C ASP A 128 23.46 28.13 9.60
#